data_AF-A0A8S9HEU2-F1
#
_entry.id   AF-A0A8S9HEU2-F1
#
_cell.length_a   1.000
_cell.length_b   1.000
_cell.length_c   1.000
_cell.angle_alpha   90.00
_cell.angle_beta   90.00
_cell.angle_gamma   90.00
#
_symmetry.space_group_name_H-M   'P 1'
#
loop_
_entity.id
_entity.type
_entity.pdbx_description
1 polymer ?
#
loop_
_entity_poly.entity_id
_entity_poly.type
_entity_poly.pdbx_seq_one_letter_code
_entity_poly.pdbx_strand_id
1 'polypeptide(L)'
;MHNKSVSFWSTDVLWRFKGDNGEFDEGLTRDVKGILSLYEAAHMGTTTDYILDEALGLTIRYLESLAASGTCKLNLLRRIRNALDQPQHKNLEIIVAMEYIQLYEQEENCNKTLLEFAKLNLNPCSYNTFKNSKSFRSL
;
A
#
# COMPACT_ATOMS: atom_id res chain seq x y z
N MET A 1 -34.11 2.63 11.60
CA MET A 1 -33.07 3.51 11.01
C MET A 1 -31.84 2.66 10.75
N HIS A 2 -31.69 2.12 9.53
CA HIS A 2 -30.46 1.44 9.14
C HIS A 2 -29.49 2.49 8.63
N ASN A 3 -28.48 2.80 9.44
CA ASN A 3 -27.35 3.62 9.04
C ASN A 3 -26.51 2.76 8.09
N LYS A 4 -26.82 2.84 6.78
CA LYS A 4 -25.94 2.28 5.76
C LYS A 4 -24.69 3.14 5.77
N SER A 5 -23.61 2.63 6.37
CA SER A 5 -22.28 3.15 6.12
C SER A 5 -22.05 3.09 4.62
N VAL A 6 -22.14 4.23 3.97
CA VAL A 6 -21.96 4.37 2.53
C VAL A 6 -20.48 4.07 2.25
N SER A 7 -20.17 2.89 1.72
CA SER A 7 -18.91 2.72 1.00
C SER A 7 -19.03 3.60 -0.26
N PHE A 8 -18.22 4.66 -0.33
CA PHE A 8 -18.29 5.66 -1.40
C PHE A 8 -17.77 5.10 -2.75
N TRP A 9 -17.30 3.85 -2.75
CA TRP A 9 -16.69 3.16 -3.88
C TRP A 9 -17.41 1.84 -4.11
N SER A 10 -17.99 1.65 -5.29
CA SER A 10 -18.53 0.35 -5.70
C SER A 10 -17.36 -0.63 -5.83
N THR A 11 -17.40 -1.70 -5.03
CA THR A 11 -16.47 -2.83 -5.12
C THR A 11 -16.71 -3.67 -6.38
N ASP A 12 -17.77 -3.38 -7.13
CA ASP A 12 -18.12 -4.08 -8.37
C ASP A 12 -17.03 -3.92 -9.45
N VAL A 13 -16.25 -2.85 -9.37
CA VAL A 13 -15.10 -2.61 -10.24
C VAL A 13 -14.06 -3.73 -10.17
N LEU A 14 -14.05 -4.55 -9.11
CA LEU A 14 -13.13 -5.66 -8.94
C LEU A 14 -13.58 -6.95 -9.63
N TRP A 15 -14.87 -7.09 -9.99
CA TRP A 15 -15.37 -8.28 -10.70
C TRP A 15 -14.69 -8.53 -12.03
N ARG A 16 -14.18 -7.47 -12.69
CA ARG A 16 -13.43 -7.59 -13.94
C ARG A 16 -12.12 -8.38 -13.80
N PHE A 17 -11.64 -8.57 -12.57
CA PHE A 17 -10.41 -9.31 -12.27
C PHE A 17 -10.70 -10.75 -11.82
N LYS A 18 -11.96 -11.19 -11.87
CA LYS A 18 -12.35 -12.57 -11.60
C LYS A 18 -12.44 -13.37 -12.90
N GLY A 19 -12.01 -14.63 -12.84
CA GLY A 19 -12.19 -15.60 -13.92
C GLY A 19 -13.59 -16.22 -13.91
N ASP A 20 -13.84 -17.09 -14.89
CA ASP A 20 -15.13 -17.80 -15.04
C ASP A 20 -15.44 -18.72 -13.84
N ASN A 21 -14.41 -19.16 -13.10
CA ASN A 21 -14.55 -19.92 -11.86
C ASN A 21 -15.03 -19.06 -10.67
N GLY A 22 -15.14 -17.75 -10.85
CA GLY A 22 -15.54 -16.81 -9.81
C GLY A 22 -14.44 -16.48 -8.81
N GLU A 23 -13.19 -16.89 -9.04
CA GLU A 23 -12.01 -16.51 -8.24
C GLU A 23 -11.21 -15.42 -8.95
N PHE A 24 -10.36 -14.70 -8.24
CA PHE A 24 -9.41 -13.77 -8.85
C PHE A 24 -8.47 -14.49 -9.83
N ASP A 25 -8.28 -13.89 -11.01
CA ASP A 25 -7.41 -14.43 -12.07
C ASP A 25 -5.96 -14.57 -11.58
N GLU A 26 -5.37 -15.75 -11.73
CA GLU A 26 -3.97 -16.02 -11.43
C GLU A 26 -3.01 -15.08 -12.18
N GLY A 27 -3.41 -14.61 -13.37
CA GLY A 27 -2.68 -13.63 -14.16
C GLY A 27 -2.42 -12.31 -13.41
N LEU A 28 -3.25 -11.97 -12.43
CA LEU A 28 -3.09 -10.77 -11.60
C LEU A 28 -1.77 -10.77 -10.83
N THR A 29 -1.26 -11.95 -10.48
CA THR A 29 0.01 -12.11 -9.76
C THR A 29 1.22 -11.63 -10.56
N ARG A 30 1.12 -11.48 -11.90
CA ARG A 30 2.22 -10.97 -12.73
C ARG A 30 2.51 -9.49 -12.50
N ASP A 31 1.51 -8.72 -12.05
CA ASP A 31 1.66 -7.32 -11.72
C ASP A 31 1.81 -7.13 -10.21
N VAL A 32 3.06 -7.21 -9.74
CA VAL A 32 3.39 -7.03 -8.32
C VAL A 32 2.94 -5.66 -7.79
N LYS A 33 3.02 -4.59 -8.60
CA LYS A 33 2.57 -3.26 -8.19
C LYS A 33 1.05 -3.22 -8.06
N GLY A 34 0.35 -3.82 -9.01
CA GLY A 34 -1.11 -4.00 -8.97
C GLY A 34 -1.56 -4.79 -7.73
N ILE A 35 -0.89 -5.89 -7.39
CA ILE A 35 -1.19 -6.68 -6.20
C ILE A 35 -0.97 -5.87 -4.91
N LEU A 36 0.12 -5.11 -4.82
CA LEU A 36 0.37 -4.24 -3.67
C LEU A 36 -0.70 -3.14 -3.56
N SER A 37 -1.14 -2.57 -4.68
CA SER A 37 -2.24 -1.59 -4.69
C SER A 37 -3.58 -2.21 -4.26
N LEU A 38 -3.87 -3.44 -4.71
CA LEU A 38 -5.08 -4.16 -4.31
C LEU A 38 -5.06 -4.51 -2.81
N TYR A 39 -3.90 -4.89 -2.27
CA TYR A 39 -3.70 -5.13 -0.83
C TYR A 39 -4.06 -3.90 0.01
N GLU A 40 -3.53 -2.73 -0.35
CA GLU A 40 -3.80 -1.47 0.36
C GLU A 40 -5.28 -1.08 0.27
N ALA A 41 -5.88 -1.23 -0.92
CA ALA A 41 -7.29 -0.95 -1.14
C ALA A 41 -8.22 -1.92 -0.38
N ALA A 42 -7.87 -3.20 -0.32
CA ALA A 42 -8.65 -4.21 0.38
C ALA A 42 -8.76 -3.93 1.89
N HIS A 43 -7.74 -3.33 2.49
CA HIS A 43 -7.80 -2.91 3.89
C HIS A 43 -8.72 -1.70 4.16
N MET A 44 -9.13 -0.97 3.12
CA MET A 44 -10.09 0.13 3.23
C MET A 44 -11.55 -0.36 3.16
N GLY A 45 -11.75 -1.67 2.96
CA GLY A 45 -13.05 -2.30 2.87
C GLY A 45 -13.84 -2.30 4.17
N THR A 46 -15.15 -2.42 4.06
CA THR A 46 -16.04 -2.62 5.20
C THR A 46 -16.38 -4.10 5.37
N THR A 47 -16.91 -4.49 6.54
CA THR A 47 -17.28 -5.89 6.84
C THR A 47 -18.38 -6.47 5.92
N THR A 48 -18.91 -5.68 4.98
CA THR A 48 -19.93 -6.12 4.01
C THR A 48 -19.36 -6.48 2.64
N ASP A 49 -18.06 -6.26 2.42
CA ASP A 49 -17.44 -6.37 1.10
C ASP A 49 -16.70 -7.71 0.91
N TYR A 50 -17.42 -8.81 0.68
CA TYR A 50 -16.84 -10.16 0.50
C TYR A 50 -15.71 -10.23 -0.53
N ILE A 51 -15.83 -9.48 -1.64
CA ILE A 51 -14.80 -9.42 -2.68
C ILE A 51 -13.48 -8.78 -2.19
N LEU A 52 -13.53 -7.88 -1.20
CA LEU A 52 -12.35 -7.29 -0.59
C LEU A 52 -11.69 -8.25 0.41
N ASP A 53 -12.47 -9.04 1.14
CA ASP A 53 -11.93 -10.09 2.00
C ASP A 53 -11.18 -11.16 1.19
N GLU A 54 -11.74 -11.57 0.05
CA GLU A 54 -11.09 -12.50 -0.88
C GLU A 54 -9.82 -11.90 -1.49
N ALA A 55 -9.89 -10.63 -1.94
CA ALA A 55 -8.73 -9.90 -2.46
C ALA A 55 -7.62 -9.79 -1.41
N LEU A 56 -7.98 -9.52 -0.15
CA LEU A 56 -7.05 -9.43 0.95
C LEU A 56 -6.33 -10.77 1.17
N GLY A 57 -7.07 -11.88 1.20
CA GLY A 57 -6.48 -13.21 1.36
C GLY A 57 -5.51 -13.59 0.24
N LEU A 58 -5.86 -13.30 -1.01
CA LEU A 58 -4.98 -13.53 -2.16
C LEU A 58 -3.71 -12.68 -2.07
N THR A 59 -3.89 -11.38 -1.85
CA THR A 59 -2.78 -10.42 -1.90
C THR A 59 -1.79 -10.66 -0.75
N ILE A 60 -2.24 -10.97 0.47
CA ILE A 60 -1.36 -11.35 1.59
C ILE A 60 -0.47 -12.53 1.19
N ARG A 61 -1.07 -13.65 0.74
CA ARG A 61 -0.33 -14.86 0.37
C ARG A 61 0.76 -14.59 -0.67
N TYR A 62 0.43 -13.80 -1.68
CA TYR A 62 1.37 -13.48 -2.76
C TYR A 62 2.50 -12.54 -2.29
N LEU A 63 2.15 -11.49 -1.55
CA LEU A 63 3.12 -10.51 -1.05
C LEU A 63 4.08 -11.12 -0.02
N GLU A 64 3.62 -12.01 0.85
CA GLU A 64 4.48 -12.76 1.77
C GLU A 64 5.47 -13.66 1.02
N SER A 65 5.01 -14.36 -0.02
CA SER A 65 5.87 -15.18 -0.88
C SER A 65 6.95 -14.35 -1.58
N LEU A 66 6.60 -13.16 -2.07
CA LEU A 66 7.56 -12.22 -2.66
C LEU A 66 8.55 -11.66 -1.62
N ALA A 67 8.05 -11.31 -0.43
CA ALA A 67 8.89 -10.80 0.65
C ALA A 67 9.95 -11.81 1.11
N ALA A 68 9.60 -13.10 1.10
CA ALA A 68 10.47 -14.21 1.43
C ALA A 68 11.44 -14.56 0.29
N SER A 69 10.97 -14.60 -0.96
CA SER A 69 11.81 -14.97 -2.12
C SER A 69 12.80 -13.88 -2.53
N GLY A 70 12.50 -12.60 -2.27
CA GLY A 70 13.38 -11.47 -2.58
C GLY A 70 13.58 -11.23 -4.08
N THR A 71 12.66 -11.72 -4.92
CA THR A 71 12.75 -11.70 -6.39
C THR A 71 12.48 -10.33 -7.03
N CYS A 72 12.01 -9.36 -6.23
CA CYS A 72 11.69 -8.00 -6.68
C CYS A 72 12.85 -7.02 -6.52
N LYS A 73 12.80 -5.89 -7.25
CA LYS A 73 13.71 -4.75 -7.03
C LYS A 73 13.70 -4.35 -5.54
N LEU A 74 14.85 -3.99 -4.98
CA LEU A 74 15.01 -3.69 -3.54
C LEU A 74 14.02 -2.64 -3.02
N ASN A 75 13.74 -1.61 -3.81
CA ASN A 75 12.78 -0.56 -3.47
C ASN A 75 11.34 -1.10 -3.37
N LEU A 76 10.94 -1.97 -4.30
CA LEU A 76 9.63 -2.63 -4.30
C LEU A 76 9.54 -3.62 -3.14
N LEU A 77 10.59 -4.40 -2.88
CA LEU A 77 10.64 -5.32 -1.75
C LEU A 77 10.48 -4.59 -0.41
N ARG A 78 11.12 -3.42 -0.25
CA ARG A 78 10.92 -2.56 0.92
C ARG A 78 9.47 -2.11 1.06
N ARG A 79 8.82 -1.69 -0.04
CA ARG A 79 7.39 -1.31 -0.02
C ARG A 79 6.49 -2.45 0.41
N ILE A 80 6.73 -3.64 -0.11
CA ILE A 80 5.96 -4.85 0.23
C ILE A 80 6.08 -5.13 1.73
N ARG A 81 7.31 -5.11 2.28
CA ARG A 81 7.54 -5.34 3.71
C ARG A 81 6.88 -4.28 4.59
N ASN A 82 6.99 -3.00 4.23
CA ASN A 82 6.34 -1.92 4.97
C ASN A 82 4.81 -2.08 4.96
N ALA A 83 4.21 -2.42 3.81
CA ALA A 83 2.76 -2.63 3.71
C ALA A 83 2.28 -3.82 4.54
N LEU A 84 3.02 -4.95 4.51
CA LEU A 84 2.72 -6.15 5.31
C LEU A 84 2.86 -5.91 6.81
N ASP A 85 3.78 -5.04 7.24
CA ASP A 85 3.91 -4.62 8.64
C ASP A 85 2.74 -3.72 9.06
N GLN A 86 2.46 -2.68 8.27
CA GLN A 86 1.34 -1.78 8.50
C GLN A 86 0.87 -1.13 7.19
N PRO A 87 -0.39 -1.35 6.78
CA PRO A 87 -0.98 -0.69 5.61
C PRO A 87 -0.89 0.83 5.69
N GLN A 88 -0.71 1.50 4.54
CA GLN A 88 -0.45 2.93 4.45
C GLN A 88 -1.51 3.79 5.14
N HIS A 89 -2.79 3.46 4.97
CA HIS A 89 -3.90 4.21 5.57
C HIS A 89 -3.96 4.12 7.11
N LYS A 90 -3.24 3.17 7.72
CA LYS A 90 -3.09 3.08 9.19
C LYS A 90 -1.90 3.87 9.71
N ASN A 91 -1.06 4.41 8.83
CA ASN A 91 0.12 5.18 9.20
C ASN A 91 -0.16 6.69 9.21
N LEU A 92 0.73 7.46 9.82
CA LEU A 92 0.68 8.92 9.73
C LEU A 92 1.00 9.34 8.30
N GLU A 93 0.12 10.15 7.69
CA GLU A 93 0.24 10.61 6.30
C GLU A 93 1.62 11.19 5.98
N ILE A 94 2.19 11.96 6.91
CA ILE A 94 3.52 12.56 6.75
C ILE A 94 4.63 11.50 6.67
N ILE A 95 4.54 10.41 7.44
CA ILE A 95 5.53 9.33 7.40
C ILE A 95 5.43 8.60 6.07
N VAL A 96 4.21 8.26 5.65
CA VAL A 96 3.94 7.60 4.36
C VAL A 96 4.47 8.45 3.20
N ALA A 97 4.20 9.75 3.21
CA ALA A 97 4.65 10.66 2.17
C ALA A 97 6.18 10.79 2.12
N MET A 98 6.84 10.88 3.29
CA MET A 98 8.31 10.92 3.36
C MET A 98 8.96 9.62 2.83
N GLU A 99 8.44 8.46 3.20
CA GLU A 99 8.91 7.18 2.68
C GLU A 99 8.68 7.08 1.17
N TYR A 100 7.52 7.54 0.70
CA TYR A 100 7.18 7.54 -0.71
C TYR A 100 8.10 8.43 -1.53
N ILE A 101 8.49 9.62 -1.04
CA ILE A 101 9.48 10.49 -1.71
C ILE A 101 10.79 9.73 -1.96
N GLN A 102 11.31 9.04 -0.94
CA GLN A 102 12.57 8.29 -1.06
C GLN A 102 12.47 7.13 -2.06
N LEU A 103 11.29 6.52 -2.14
CA LEU A 103 11.01 5.43 -3.09
C LEU A 103 10.85 5.96 -4.52
N TYR A 104 10.12 7.07 -4.68
CA TYR A 104 9.85 7.71 -5.96
C TYR A 104 11.13 8.21 -6.64
N GLU A 105 12.09 8.71 -5.85
CA GLU A 105 13.42 9.09 -6.34
C GLU A 105 14.19 7.94 -7.02
N GLN A 106 13.88 6.69 -6.66
CA GLN A 106 14.54 5.50 -7.22
C GLN A 106 13.79 4.90 -8.42
N GLU A 107 12.65 5.46 -8.83
CA GLU A 107 11.90 4.97 -9.98
C GLU A 107 12.48 5.50 -11.30
N GLU A 108 12.56 4.65 -12.32
CA GLU A 108 13.10 5.02 -13.65
C GLU A 108 12.33 6.16 -14.31
N ASN A 109 11.02 6.25 -14.08
CA ASN A 109 10.12 7.27 -14.63
C ASN A 109 9.87 8.43 -13.65
N CYS A 110 10.79 8.68 -12.72
CA CYS A 110 10.67 9.76 -11.74
C CYS A 110 10.59 11.14 -12.42
N ASN A 111 9.53 11.89 -12.16
CA ASN A 111 9.41 13.28 -12.58
C ASN A 111 10.21 14.15 -11.59
N LYS A 112 11.35 14.68 -12.07
CA LYS A 112 12.26 15.49 -11.25
C LYS A 112 11.60 16.73 -10.65
N THR A 113 10.71 17.40 -11.39
CA THR A 113 9.98 18.58 -10.91
C THR A 113 9.03 18.22 -9.78
N LEU A 114 8.30 17.11 -9.90
CA LEU A 114 7.42 16.62 -8.84
C LEU A 114 8.22 16.20 -7.60
N LEU A 115 9.37 15.53 -7.79
CA LEU A 115 10.25 15.11 -6.70
C LEU A 115 10.81 16.31 -5.93
N GLU A 116 11.30 17.33 -6.64
CA GLU A 116 11.83 18.55 -6.04
C GLU A 116 10.74 19.29 -5.26
N PHE A 117 9.55 19.44 -5.87
CA PHE A 117 8.39 20.01 -5.19
C PHE A 117 8.05 19.25 -3.90
N ALA A 118 7.98 17.92 -3.95
CA ALA A 118 7.65 17.10 -2.78
C ALA A 118 8.71 17.24 -1.67
N LYS A 119 10.01 17.25 -2.02
CA LYS A 119 11.12 17.44 -1.07
C LYS A 119 11.10 18.81 -0.39
N LEU A 120 10.77 19.87 -1.14
CA LEU A 120 10.64 21.22 -0.59
C LEU A 120 9.44 21.34 0.36
N ASN A 121 8.30 20.77 -0.02
CA ASN A 121 7.09 20.81 0.82
C ASN A 121 7.24 20.00 2.11
N LEU A 122 7.91 18.85 2.06
CA LEU A 122 8.08 17.95 3.20
C LEU A 122 9.44 18.12 3.90
N ASN A 123 10.02 19.32 3.83
CA ASN A 123 11.37 19.64 4.30
C ASN A 123 11.70 18.92 5.64
N PRO A 124 12.77 18.09 5.70
CA PRO A 124 13.03 17.16 6.80
C PRO A 124 13.28 17.77 8.19
N CYS A 125 13.21 19.10 8.36
CA CYS A 125 13.32 19.75 9.68
C CYS A 125 12.28 19.27 10.71
N SER A 126 11.16 18.67 10.28
CA SER A 126 10.16 18.07 11.20
C SER A 126 10.45 16.60 11.57
N TYR A 127 11.31 15.90 10.82
CA TYR A 127 11.60 14.47 11.01
C TYR A 127 12.48 14.20 12.24
N ASN A 128 13.49 15.04 12.50
CA ASN A 128 14.31 14.92 13.70
C ASN A 128 13.48 15.07 14.98
N THR A 129 12.48 15.93 14.96
CA THR A 129 11.58 16.15 16.11
C THR A 129 10.72 14.92 16.38
N PHE A 130 10.22 14.23 15.35
CA PHE A 130 9.40 13.03 15.52
C PHE A 130 10.22 11.79 15.89
N LYS A 131 11.39 11.57 15.26
CA LYS A 131 12.27 10.43 15.59
C LYS A 131 12.81 10.53 17.03
N ASN A 132 13.13 11.74 17.49
CA ASN A 132 13.52 11.98 18.88
C ASN A 132 12.37 11.72 19.87
N SER A 133 11.11 11.93 19.46
CA SER A 133 9.95 11.67 20.32
C SER A 133 9.63 10.18 20.53
N LYS A 134 9.94 9.31 19.56
CA LYS A 134 9.82 7.84 19.73
C LYS A 134 10.97 7.26 20.57
N SER A 135 12.17 7.83 20.46
CA SER A 135 13.31 7.44 21.32
C SER A 135 13.11 7.80 22.80
N PHE A 136 12.24 8.78 23.11
CA PHE A 136 11.92 9.19 24.47
C PHE A 136 10.82 8.36 25.15
N ARG A 137 10.13 7.47 24.43
CA ARG A 137 9.12 6.56 24.99
C ARG A 137 9.64 5.16 25.30
N SER A 138 10.94 4.93 25.11
CA SER A 138 11.63 3.67 25.43
C SER A 138 12.70 3.84 26.53
N LEU A 139 12.55 4.85 27.38
CA LEU A 139 13.23 5.03 28.67
C LEU A 139 12.16 5.24 29.75
#